data_AF-K1SSF3-F1
#
_entry.id   AF-K1SSF3-F1
#
_cell.length_a   1.000
_cell.length_b   1.000
_cell.length_c   1.000
_cell.angle_alpha   90.00
_cell.angle_beta   90.00
_cell.angle_gamma   90.00
#
_symmetry.space_group_name_H-M   'P 1'
#
loop_
_entity.id
_entity.type
_entity.pdbx_description
1 polymer ?
#
loop_
_entity_poly.entity_id
_entity_poly.type
_entity_poly.pdbx_seq_one_letter_code
_entity_poly.pdbx_strand_id
1 'polypeptide(L)'
;MLSEAIKYGYLTNFKIENMHEQFLARQKQAKGLEKQAEAEEKAAETGAKETFVYAAVDPDRAYGFVAVAAGDGLKSVFEDLGVDAVVSGGQTMNPATEDILAAIQSVPAKTVLVLPNNKNIIMAAEQAEKLADRKVLVLPTRTVPQGMTAMLNFDPEAAPEENAVNMMAAAEKVATGL
;
A
#
# COMPACT_ATOMS: atom_id res chain seq x y z
N MET A 1 0.91 -11.83 44.54
CA MET A 1 0.35 -10.52 44.92
C MET A 1 -0.18 -9.72 43.74
N LEU A 2 0.49 -9.68 42.57
CA LEU A 2 -0.04 -8.97 41.37
C LEU A 2 -1.34 -9.58 40.79
N SER A 3 -1.49 -10.90 40.88
CA SER A 3 -2.66 -11.63 40.39
C SER A 3 -3.95 -11.33 41.17
N GLU A 4 -3.84 -10.88 42.43
CA GLU A 4 -4.98 -10.54 43.28
C GLU A 4 -5.52 -9.14 42.96
N ALA A 5 -4.64 -8.21 42.57
CA ALA A 5 -4.97 -6.81 42.29
C ALA A 5 -5.77 -6.62 40.99
N ILE A 6 -5.63 -7.55 40.03
CA ILE A 6 -6.37 -7.54 38.75
C ILE A 6 -7.87 -7.83 38.96
N LYS A 7 -8.28 -8.45 40.08
CA LYS A 7 -9.69 -8.72 40.38
C LYS A 7 -10.50 -7.46 40.72
N TYR A 8 -9.86 -6.35 41.07
CA TYR A 8 -10.52 -5.13 41.54
C TYR A 8 -10.51 -3.97 40.52
N GLY A 9 -9.95 -4.17 39.32
CA GLY A 9 -9.96 -3.16 38.25
C GLY A 9 -8.70 -3.19 37.37
N TYR A 10 -8.69 -2.37 36.31
CA TYR A 10 -7.54 -2.24 35.42
C TYR A 10 -6.42 -1.42 36.08
N LEU A 11 -5.22 -2.00 36.15
CA LEU A 11 -4.02 -1.33 36.61
C LEU A 11 -3.52 -0.36 35.52
N THR A 12 -3.75 0.94 35.70
CA THR A 12 -3.36 1.96 34.71
C THR A 12 -1.96 2.52 34.92
N ASN A 13 -1.37 2.43 36.13
CA ASN A 13 -0.01 2.88 36.38
C ASN A 13 0.70 1.99 37.41
N PHE A 14 1.78 1.35 36.98
CA PHE A 14 2.65 0.52 37.81
C PHE A 14 4.07 1.09 37.80
N LYS A 15 4.62 1.45 38.96
CA LYS A 15 5.98 2.00 39.10
C LYS A 15 6.84 1.02 39.88
N ILE A 16 7.88 0.51 39.23
CA ILE A 16 8.86 -0.41 39.84
C ILE A 16 9.97 0.46 40.45
N GLU A 17 10.13 0.42 41.77
CA GLU A 17 11.12 1.24 42.48
C GLU A 17 12.56 0.69 42.40
N ASN A 18 12.74 -0.48 41.78
CA ASN A 18 14.04 -1.13 41.64
C ASN A 18 14.61 -0.98 40.22
N MET A 19 15.50 0.00 40.03
CA MET A 19 16.12 0.30 38.74
C MET A 19 16.93 -0.86 38.13
N HIS A 20 17.40 -1.80 38.94
CA HIS A 20 18.14 -2.97 38.45
C HIS A 20 17.23 -3.97 37.71
N GLU A 21 16.02 -4.21 38.22
CA GLU A 21 15.02 -5.02 37.52
C GLU A 21 14.51 -4.33 36.25
N GLN A 22 14.37 -3.01 36.28
CA GLN A 22 13.98 -2.22 35.11
C GLN A 22 15.03 -2.28 34.00
N PHE A 23 16.32 -2.29 34.36
CA PHE A 23 17.43 -2.48 33.44
C PHE A 23 17.44 -3.87 32.80
N LEU A 24 17.26 -4.94 33.60
CA LEU A 24 17.18 -6.31 33.10
C LEU A 24 15.93 -6.56 32.23
N ALA A 25 14.79 -5.96 32.57
CA ALA A 25 13.57 -6.01 31.76
C ALA A 25 13.75 -5.27 30.42
N ARG A 26 14.39 -4.10 30.44
CA ARG A 26 14.79 -3.39 29.21
C ARG A 26 15.77 -4.20 28.36
N GLN A 27 16.70 -4.92 28.98
CA GLN A 27 17.66 -5.75 28.25
C GLN A 27 17.00 -7.00 27.63
N LYS A 28 15.96 -7.56 28.27
CA LYS A 28 15.13 -8.62 27.67
C LYS A 28 14.22 -8.10 26.56
N GLN A 29 13.67 -6.89 26.70
CA GLN A 29 12.92 -6.23 25.62
C GLN A 29 13.82 -5.87 24.43
N ALA A 30 15.06 -5.43 24.67
CA ALA A 30 16.06 -5.17 23.63
C ALA A 30 16.38 -6.43 22.82
N LYS A 31 16.56 -7.59 23.46
CA LYS A 31 16.73 -8.87 22.76
C LYS A 31 15.48 -9.36 22.00
N GLY A 32 14.29 -8.91 22.41
CA GLY A 32 13.03 -9.15 21.69
C GLY A 32 12.89 -8.27 20.45
N LEU A 33 13.34 -7.02 20.56
CA LEU A 33 13.40 -6.03 19.47
C LEU A 33 14.47 -6.42 18.43
N GLU A 34 15.64 -6.91 18.86
CA GLU A 34 16.66 -7.45 17.96
C GLU A 34 16.15 -8.66 17.18
N LYS A 35 15.41 -9.58 17.82
CA LYS A 35 14.78 -10.71 17.14
C LYS A 35 13.62 -10.31 16.21
N GLN A 36 12.91 -9.23 16.51
CA GLN A 36 11.90 -8.66 15.61
C GLN A 36 12.56 -7.96 14.42
N ALA A 37 13.64 -7.21 14.63
CA ALA A 37 14.42 -6.58 13.58
C ALA A 37 15.09 -7.62 12.66
N GLU A 38 15.68 -8.69 13.22
CA GLU A 38 16.23 -9.80 12.45
C GLU A 38 15.15 -10.60 11.69
N ALA A 39 13.92 -10.65 12.20
CA ALA A 39 12.79 -11.28 11.52
C ALA A 39 12.21 -10.38 10.41
N GLU A 40 12.22 -9.05 10.60
CA GLU A 40 11.88 -8.07 9.57
C GLU A 40 12.94 -8.01 8.46
N GLU A 41 14.23 -8.11 8.81
CA GLU A 41 15.35 -8.14 7.87
C GLU A 41 15.36 -9.44 7.04
N LYS A 42 15.08 -10.59 7.67
CA LYS A 42 14.91 -11.87 6.94
C LYS A 42 13.61 -11.96 6.13
N ALA A 43 12.57 -11.22 6.50
CA ALA A 43 11.36 -11.07 5.69
C ALA A 43 11.63 -10.18 4.46
N ALA A 44 12.48 -9.15 4.60
CA ALA A 44 12.92 -8.32 3.49
C ALA A 44 13.76 -9.10 2.45
N GLU A 45 14.53 -10.10 2.89
CA GLU A 45 15.32 -10.98 2.00
C GLU A 45 14.49 -12.04 1.25
N THR A 46 13.24 -12.28 1.63
CA THR A 46 12.41 -13.36 1.04
C THR A 46 11.15 -12.87 0.30
N GLY A 47 10.92 -11.55 0.26
CA GLY A 47 9.84 -10.92 -0.51
C GLY A 47 9.92 -9.40 -0.36
N ALA A 48 10.56 -8.75 -1.32
CA ALA A 48 10.86 -7.33 -1.33
C ALA A 48 9.64 -6.46 -0.95
N LYS A 49 9.68 -5.86 0.24
CA LYS A 49 8.89 -4.66 0.49
C LYS A 49 9.55 -3.53 -0.28
N GLU A 50 8.93 -3.13 -1.39
CA GLU A 50 9.35 -1.93 -2.10
C GLU A 50 9.23 -0.72 -1.16
N THR A 51 10.36 -0.06 -0.89
CA THR A 51 10.38 1.11 -0.02
C THR A 51 9.98 2.34 -0.83
N PHE A 52 8.69 2.68 -0.82
CA PHE A 52 8.18 3.93 -1.38
C PHE A 52 8.56 5.10 -0.48
N VAL A 53 9.19 6.13 -1.06
CA VAL A 53 9.57 7.36 -0.35
C VAL A 53 8.53 8.42 -0.63
N TYR A 54 8.03 9.08 0.42
CA TYR A 54 7.06 10.17 0.29
C TYR A 54 7.58 11.25 -0.66
N ALA A 55 6.73 11.68 -1.60
CA ALA A 55 6.98 12.81 -2.47
C ALA A 55 5.89 13.86 -2.28
N ALA A 56 6.29 15.12 -2.12
CA ALA A 56 5.37 16.24 -2.09
C ALA A 56 4.67 16.40 -3.45
N VAL A 57 3.41 16.82 -3.44
CA VAL A 57 2.63 17.03 -4.66
C VAL A 57 3.27 18.12 -5.53
N ASP A 58 3.58 17.78 -6.79
CA ASP A 58 4.04 18.74 -7.80
C ASP A 58 2.83 19.49 -8.40
N PRO A 59 2.76 20.83 -8.30
CA PRO A 59 1.67 21.62 -8.87
C PRO A 59 1.56 21.54 -10.40
N ASP A 60 2.61 21.15 -11.12
CA ASP A 60 2.58 21.05 -12.59
C ASP A 60 2.16 19.65 -13.07
N ARG A 61 2.08 18.67 -12.16
CA ARG A 61 1.65 17.31 -12.46
C ARG A 61 0.18 17.08 -12.07
N ALA A 62 -0.69 17.08 -13.07
CA ALA A 62 -2.12 16.83 -12.87
C ALA A 62 -2.41 15.37 -12.46
N TYR A 63 -1.70 14.42 -13.08
CA TYR A 63 -1.97 12.98 -12.97
C TYR A 63 -0.74 12.18 -12.60
N GLY A 64 -0.99 11.09 -11.88
CA GLY A 64 -0.03 10.04 -11.62
C GLY A 64 -0.76 8.71 -11.40
N PHE A 65 -0.03 7.61 -11.42
CA PHE A 65 -0.62 6.28 -11.49
C PHE A 65 0.07 5.31 -10.53
N VAL A 66 -0.74 4.49 -9.88
CA VAL A 66 -0.27 3.35 -9.08
C VAL A 66 -0.94 2.09 -9.60
N ALA A 67 -0.17 1.06 -9.90
CA ALA A 67 -0.72 -0.25 -10.27
C ALA A 67 -0.26 -1.34 -9.31
N VAL A 68 -1.02 -2.43 -9.24
CA VAL A 68 -0.59 -3.63 -8.52
C VAL A 68 -0.29 -4.73 -9.53
N ALA A 69 0.89 -5.34 -9.44
CA ALA A 69 1.32 -6.38 -10.38
C ALA A 69 2.25 -7.41 -9.73
N ALA A 70 2.24 -8.63 -10.28
CA ALA A 70 3.01 -9.75 -9.75
C ALA A 70 4.29 -9.94 -10.57
N GLY A 71 5.43 -9.69 -9.93
CA GLY A 71 6.75 -9.95 -10.50
C GLY A 71 7.24 -8.87 -11.47
N ASP A 72 8.55 -8.89 -11.69
CA ASP A 72 9.28 -7.81 -12.37
C ASP A 72 8.83 -7.59 -13.83
N GLY A 73 8.42 -8.65 -14.53
CA GLY A 73 8.00 -8.53 -15.93
C GLY A 73 6.67 -7.78 -16.10
N LEU A 74 5.70 -7.97 -15.20
CA LEU A 74 4.45 -7.19 -15.27
C LEU A 74 4.65 -5.78 -14.72
N LYS A 75 5.55 -5.63 -13.74
CA LYS A 75 5.97 -4.33 -13.24
C LYS A 75 6.56 -3.47 -14.35
N SER A 76 7.54 -3.98 -15.10
CA SER A 76 8.17 -3.25 -16.20
C SER A 76 7.16 -2.83 -17.27
N VAL A 77 6.18 -3.69 -17.58
CA VAL A 77 5.11 -3.36 -18.53
C VAL A 77 4.25 -2.19 -18.06
N PHE A 78 3.92 -2.11 -16.77
CA PHE A 78 3.17 -0.97 -16.24
C PHE A 78 4.01 0.31 -16.21
N GLU A 79 5.29 0.21 -15.85
CA GLU A 79 6.24 1.34 -15.91
C GLU A 79 6.36 1.88 -17.35
N ASP A 80 6.46 1.00 -18.36
CA ASP A 80 6.47 1.37 -19.78
C ASP A 80 5.17 2.06 -20.23
N LEU A 81 4.03 1.73 -19.61
CA LEU A 81 2.74 2.39 -19.83
C LEU A 81 2.59 3.72 -19.08
N GLY A 82 3.63 4.15 -18.36
CA GLY A 82 3.64 5.41 -17.62
C GLY A 82 3.09 5.32 -16.20
N VAL A 83 3.05 4.11 -15.60
CA VAL A 83 2.74 3.97 -14.18
C VAL A 83 3.92 4.42 -13.33
N ASP A 84 3.67 5.30 -12.36
CA ASP A 84 4.72 5.90 -11.51
C ASP A 84 5.22 4.96 -10.41
N ALA A 85 4.33 4.16 -9.84
CA ALA A 85 4.65 3.21 -8.79
C ALA A 85 3.87 1.91 -8.97
N VAL A 86 4.58 0.78 -8.88
CA VAL A 86 3.96 -0.54 -8.97
C VAL A 86 4.13 -1.26 -7.64
N VAL A 87 3.02 -1.50 -6.95
CA VAL A 87 3.03 -2.29 -5.73
C VAL A 87 3.09 -3.76 -6.09
N SER A 88 4.02 -4.50 -5.49
CA SER A 88 4.06 -5.95 -5.65
C SER A 88 2.78 -6.57 -5.07
N GLY A 89 2.06 -7.31 -5.90
CA GLY A 89 0.84 -8.02 -5.51
C GLY A 89 0.32 -8.93 -6.62
N GLY A 90 -0.60 -9.81 -6.31
CA GLY A 90 -1.10 -10.82 -7.26
C GLY A 90 -2.30 -11.58 -6.71
N GLN A 91 -2.72 -12.64 -7.40
CA GLN A 91 -3.94 -13.40 -7.03
C GLN A 91 -3.88 -13.96 -5.60
N THR A 92 -2.69 -14.34 -5.14
CA THR A 92 -2.44 -14.90 -3.80
C THR A 92 -1.65 -13.97 -2.87
N MET A 93 -1.25 -12.80 -3.36
CA MET A 93 -0.44 -11.81 -2.62
C MET A 93 -1.20 -10.48 -2.62
N ASN A 94 -1.97 -10.23 -1.56
CA ASN A 94 -2.69 -8.97 -1.42
C ASN A 94 -1.82 -8.01 -0.59
N PRO A 95 -1.36 -6.89 -1.16
CA PRO A 95 -0.58 -5.90 -0.41
C PRO A 95 -1.46 -5.27 0.68
N ALA A 96 -0.81 -4.79 1.74
CA ALA A 96 -1.52 -4.09 2.81
C ALA A 96 -2.00 -2.71 2.33
N THR A 97 -3.00 -2.15 3.01
CA THR A 97 -3.47 -0.78 2.73
C THR A 97 -2.33 0.23 2.87
N GLU A 98 -1.42 0.01 3.83
CA GLU A 98 -0.25 0.85 4.07
C GLU A 98 0.75 0.83 2.91
N ASP A 99 0.92 -0.31 2.24
CA ASP A 99 1.82 -0.44 1.09
C ASP A 99 1.27 0.34 -0.12
N ILE A 100 -0.05 0.25 -0.35
CA ILE A 100 -0.74 1.01 -1.40
C ILE A 100 -0.70 2.51 -1.07
N LEU A 101 -0.93 2.88 0.19
CA LEU A 101 -0.86 4.27 0.64
C LEU A 101 0.54 4.84 0.44
N ALA A 102 1.58 4.10 0.80
CA ALA A 102 2.97 4.52 0.61
C ALA A 102 3.29 4.73 -0.87
N ALA A 103 2.83 3.84 -1.75
CA ALA A 103 2.97 4.00 -3.20
C ALA A 103 2.26 5.26 -3.70
N ILE A 104 0.99 5.48 -3.35
CA ILE A 104 0.25 6.70 -3.68
C ILE A 104 1.02 7.94 -3.21
N GLN A 105 1.54 7.89 -1.99
CA GLN A 105 2.26 9.00 -1.37
C GLN A 105 3.63 9.30 -2.02
N SER A 106 4.22 8.32 -2.70
CA SER A 106 5.46 8.50 -3.47
C SER A 106 5.26 9.13 -4.85
N VAL A 107 4.01 9.20 -5.35
CA VAL A 107 3.69 9.77 -6.65
C VAL A 107 3.40 11.28 -6.51
N PRO A 108 4.24 12.18 -7.04
CA PRO A 108 4.08 13.62 -6.84
C PRO A 108 3.07 14.22 -7.83
N ALA A 109 1.81 13.82 -7.73
CA ALA A 109 0.73 14.30 -8.61
C ALA A 109 -0.49 14.76 -7.81
N LYS A 110 -1.26 15.72 -8.39
CA LYS A 110 -2.50 16.22 -7.79
C LYS A 110 -3.57 15.14 -7.65
N THR A 111 -3.73 14.34 -8.72
CA THR A 111 -4.63 13.19 -8.75
C THR A 111 -3.85 11.93 -9.03
N VAL A 112 -3.99 10.91 -8.19
CA VAL A 112 -3.41 9.59 -8.39
C VAL A 112 -4.50 8.59 -8.74
N LEU A 113 -4.37 7.93 -9.90
CA LEU A 113 -5.27 6.86 -10.34
C LEU A 113 -4.67 5.52 -9.92
N VAL A 114 -5.46 4.69 -9.23
CA VAL A 114 -4.99 3.41 -8.68
C VAL A 114 -5.65 2.25 -9.42
N LEU A 115 -4.85 1.31 -9.92
CA LEU A 115 -5.28 0.12 -10.65
C LEU A 115 -4.99 -1.16 -9.82
N PRO A 116 -5.95 -1.68 -9.04
CA PRO A 116 -5.73 -2.82 -8.14
C PRO A 116 -5.44 -4.14 -8.85
N ASN A 117 -5.92 -4.31 -10.10
CA ASN A 117 -5.71 -5.50 -10.94
C ASN A 117 -6.07 -6.87 -10.30
N ASN A 118 -6.78 -6.84 -9.17
CA ASN A 118 -7.23 -7.99 -8.41
C ASN A 118 -8.42 -7.56 -7.53
N LYS A 119 -9.54 -8.29 -7.64
CA LYS A 119 -10.77 -8.02 -6.87
C LYS A 119 -10.55 -7.96 -5.35
N ASN A 120 -9.58 -8.72 -4.82
CA ASN A 120 -9.30 -8.79 -3.39
C ASN A 120 -8.50 -7.56 -2.90
N ILE A 121 -7.92 -6.77 -3.80
CA ILE A 121 -7.08 -5.62 -3.49
C ILE A 121 -7.88 -4.31 -3.58
N ILE A 122 -9.02 -4.31 -4.29
CA ILE A 122 -9.89 -3.13 -4.46
C ILE A 122 -10.24 -2.49 -3.11
N MET A 123 -10.68 -3.30 -2.15
CA MET A 123 -11.04 -2.79 -0.82
C MET A 123 -9.84 -2.13 -0.12
N ALA A 124 -8.63 -2.69 -0.23
CA ALA A 124 -7.44 -2.12 0.37
C ALA A 124 -7.07 -0.77 -0.28
N ALA A 125 -7.23 -0.66 -1.61
CA ALA A 125 -7.03 0.58 -2.36
C ALA A 125 -8.04 1.67 -1.98
N GLU A 126 -9.32 1.33 -1.82
CA GLU A 126 -10.36 2.26 -1.35
C GLU A 126 -10.13 2.74 0.10
N GLN A 127 -9.52 1.91 0.96
CA GLN A 127 -9.10 2.38 2.28
C GLN A 127 -7.89 3.32 2.18
N ALA A 128 -6.94 3.02 1.29
CA ALA A 128 -5.77 3.88 1.07
C ALA A 128 -6.18 5.25 0.53
N GLU A 129 -7.16 5.32 -0.38
CA GLU A 129 -7.77 6.56 -0.87
C GLU A 129 -8.23 7.47 0.28
N LYS A 130 -8.89 6.92 1.30
CA LYS A 130 -9.40 7.69 2.44
C LYS A 130 -8.30 8.24 3.36
N LEU A 131 -7.12 7.65 3.32
CA LEU A 131 -5.98 8.01 4.15
C LEU A 131 -4.98 8.90 3.41
N ALA A 132 -5.11 9.02 2.09
CA ALA A 132 -4.20 9.82 1.26
C ALA A 132 -4.37 11.32 1.51
N ASP A 133 -3.27 12.06 1.32
CA ASP A 133 -3.20 13.52 1.46
C ASP A 133 -3.44 14.27 0.14
N ARG A 134 -3.79 13.54 -0.92
CA ARG A 134 -4.04 14.02 -2.28
C ARG A 134 -5.27 13.34 -2.87
N LYS A 135 -5.76 13.85 -4.00
CA LYS A 135 -6.91 13.23 -4.66
C LYS A 135 -6.52 11.86 -5.20
N VAL A 136 -7.29 10.84 -4.87
CA VAL A 136 -7.07 9.47 -5.35
C VAL A 136 -8.35 9.01 -6.02
N LEU A 137 -8.21 8.35 -7.16
CA LEU A 137 -9.31 7.68 -7.86
C LEU A 137 -8.96 6.20 -8.00
N VAL A 138 -9.72 5.33 -7.35
CA VAL A 138 -9.55 3.89 -7.49
C VAL A 138 -10.34 3.41 -8.71
N LEU A 139 -9.65 2.81 -9.68
CA LEU A 139 -10.25 2.20 -10.87
C LEU A 139 -10.37 0.70 -10.55
N PRO A 140 -11.57 0.17 -10.25
CA PRO A 140 -11.76 -1.18 -9.67
C PRO A 140 -11.54 -2.33 -10.67
N THR A 141 -10.39 -2.32 -11.33
CA THR A 141 -9.86 -3.34 -12.22
C THR A 141 -9.59 -4.63 -11.44
N ARG A 142 -9.98 -5.76 -12.02
CA ARG A 142 -9.93 -7.08 -11.37
C ARG A 142 -8.81 -7.96 -11.90
N THR A 143 -8.22 -7.59 -13.02
CA THR A 143 -7.16 -8.35 -13.70
C THR A 143 -6.14 -7.41 -14.32
N VAL A 144 -4.92 -7.91 -14.54
CA VAL A 144 -3.84 -7.13 -15.17
C VAL A 144 -4.20 -6.64 -16.59
N PRO A 145 -4.81 -7.46 -17.48
CA PRO A 145 -5.23 -6.97 -18.80
C PRO A 145 -6.25 -5.83 -18.73
N GLN A 146 -7.13 -5.81 -17.73
CA GLN A 146 -8.05 -4.70 -17.49
C GLN A 146 -7.29 -3.42 -17.12
N GLY A 147 -6.31 -3.51 -16.22
CA GLY A 147 -5.44 -2.38 -15.86
C GLY A 147 -4.66 -1.83 -17.04
N MET A 148 -4.05 -2.69 -17.86
CA MET A 148 -3.34 -2.26 -19.07
C MET A 148 -4.27 -1.56 -20.06
N THR A 149 -5.48 -2.10 -20.26
CA THR A 149 -6.48 -1.51 -21.16
C THR A 149 -6.96 -0.15 -20.65
N ALA A 150 -7.15 -0.01 -19.34
CA ALA A 150 -7.46 1.26 -18.70
C ALA A 150 -6.36 2.29 -18.97
N MET A 151 -5.09 1.94 -18.74
CA MET A 151 -3.94 2.83 -18.99
C MET A 151 -3.87 3.28 -20.45
N LEU A 152 -4.10 2.39 -21.41
CA LEU A 152 -4.09 2.72 -22.84
C LEU A 152 -5.22 3.69 -23.26
N ASN A 153 -6.25 3.87 -22.43
CA ASN A 153 -7.38 4.76 -22.70
C ASN A 153 -7.38 6.02 -21.82
N PHE A 154 -6.26 6.30 -21.14
CA PHE A 154 -6.07 7.55 -20.43
C PHE A 154 -5.96 8.73 -21.43
N ASP A 155 -6.65 9.82 -21.15
CA ASP A 155 -6.59 11.08 -21.90
C ASP A 155 -6.07 12.21 -21.00
N PRO A 156 -4.87 12.75 -21.24
CA PRO A 156 -4.30 13.81 -20.39
C PRO A 156 -5.13 15.11 -20.39
N GLU A 157 -5.96 15.35 -21.39
CA GLU A 157 -6.77 16.57 -21.51
C GLU A 157 -8.14 16.44 -20.84
N ALA A 158 -8.59 15.22 -20.56
CA ALA A 158 -9.88 14.99 -19.90
C ALA A 158 -9.80 15.28 -18.39
N ALA A 159 -10.96 15.58 -17.77
CA ALA A 159 -11.05 15.75 -16.33
C ALA A 159 -10.85 14.42 -15.58
N PRO A 160 -10.42 14.41 -14.30
CA PRO A 160 -10.09 13.18 -13.60
C PRO A 160 -11.23 12.15 -13.53
N GLU A 161 -12.44 12.61 -13.23
CA GLU A 161 -13.65 11.78 -13.14
C GLU A 161 -14.04 11.22 -14.50
N GLU A 162 -13.91 12.02 -15.55
CA GLU A 162 -14.18 11.59 -16.93
C GLU A 162 -13.16 10.54 -17.39
N ASN A 163 -11.88 10.75 -17.08
CA ASN A 163 -10.82 9.77 -17.27
C ASN A 163 -11.15 8.45 -16.59
N ALA A 164 -11.50 8.47 -15.31
CA ALA A 164 -11.84 7.25 -14.58
C ALA A 164 -13.00 6.47 -15.24
N VAL A 165 -14.03 7.17 -15.70
CA VAL A 165 -15.16 6.55 -16.43
C VAL A 165 -14.71 5.97 -17.77
N ASN A 166 -13.97 6.73 -18.58
CA ASN A 166 -13.53 6.30 -19.91
C ASN A 166 -12.57 5.10 -19.84
N MET A 167 -11.60 5.16 -18.93
CA MET A 167 -10.65 4.08 -18.67
C MET A 167 -11.37 2.80 -18.20
N MET A 168 -12.35 2.91 -17.30
CA MET A 168 -13.13 1.76 -16.84
C MET A 168 -14.04 1.19 -17.94
N ALA A 169 -14.70 2.03 -18.73
CA ALA A 169 -15.52 1.57 -19.85
C ALA A 169 -14.71 0.78 -20.90
N ALA A 170 -13.43 1.11 -21.07
CA ALA A 170 -12.52 0.33 -21.90
C ALA A 170 -12.12 -0.99 -21.21
N ALA A 171 -11.76 -0.95 -19.93
CA ALA A 171 -11.37 -2.13 -19.15
C ALA A 171 -12.49 -3.18 -19.08
N GLU A 172 -13.76 -2.78 -18.97
CA GLU A 172 -14.91 -3.69 -18.90
C GLU A 172 -15.15 -4.49 -20.19
N LYS A 173 -14.64 -4.02 -21.33
CA LYS A 173 -14.73 -4.75 -22.62
C LYS A 173 -13.75 -5.91 -22.70
N VAL A 174 -12.83 -6.02 -21.74
CA VAL A 174 -11.82 -7.08 -21.72
C VAL A 174 -12.43 -8.35 -21.13
N ALA A 175 -12.61 -9.35 -21.99
CA ALA A 175 -12.93 -10.70 -21.55
C ALA A 175 -11.65 -11.38 -21.07
N THR A 176 -11.59 -11.68 -19.77
CA THR A 176 -10.57 -12.57 -19.21
C THR A 176 -11.19 -13.93 -18.97
N GLY A 177 -10.53 -15.02 -19.38
CA GLY A 177 -11.00 -16.39 -19.17
C GLY A 177 -10.90 -16.90 -17.72
N LEU A 178 -11.05 -15.99 -16.75
CA LEU A 178 -10.96 -16.22 -15.30
C LEU A 178 -12.35 -16.35 -14.67
#